data_AF-A0A521R230-F1
#
_entry.id   AF-A0A521R230-F1
#
_cell.length_a   1.000
_cell.length_b   1.000
_cell.length_c   1.000
_cell.angle_alpha   90.00
_cell.angle_beta   90.00
_cell.angle_gamma   90.00
#
_symmetry.space_group_name_H-M   'P 1'
#
loop_
_entity.id
_entity.type
_entity.pdbx_description
1 polymer ?
#
loop_
_entity_poly.entity_id
_entity_poly.type
_entity_poly.pdbx_seq_one_letter_code
_entity_poly.pdbx_strand_id
1 'polypeptide(L)'
;MRDLEYRVGFNRQLLLEIAGTAGRFYRPFLKKPSKSRRIDNPVRILKEIQARIQKHLLSDIPLPDHIQGGAPSRSPVTNANKHVRTPVVVTLDIRKCFPSITNEHIFHVWRDILDCSPAIARLLTKLTTFEGHLPQGAPTSTTLANIVLAESDQEINLLCAQDNISYTRFVDDLVFSGETARTIINAVVKILKKSGFRVAHAKMRIMGGCDRHQITGIVANRKLGLPREKRAKIRAAIHQLKFLKDPRKELISIKGRIGFVRQVNPRSAGS
;
A
#
# COMPACT_ATOMS: atom_id res chain seq x y z
N MET A 1 23.21 17.10 -8.28
CA MET A 1 24.09 16.09 -7.66
C MET A 1 24.47 16.48 -6.23
N ARG A 2 25.12 17.64 -6.01
CA ARG A 2 25.47 18.11 -4.64
C ARG A 2 24.28 18.16 -3.67
N ASP A 3 23.12 18.65 -4.13
CA ASP A 3 21.89 18.65 -3.32
C ASP A 3 21.45 17.23 -2.91
N LEU A 4 21.51 16.26 -3.84
CA LEU A 4 21.20 14.85 -3.53
C LEU A 4 22.17 14.27 -2.50
N GLU A 5 23.48 14.56 -2.64
CA GLU A 5 24.49 14.12 -1.67
C GLU A 5 24.24 14.68 -0.28
N TYR A 6 23.84 15.95 -0.20
CA TYR A 6 23.49 16.62 1.06
C TYR A 6 22.24 15.99 1.69
N ARG A 7 21.16 15.84 0.93
CA ARG A 7 19.87 15.30 1.42
C ARG A 7 19.97 13.85 1.87
N VAL A 8 20.66 13.01 1.09
CA VAL A 8 20.78 11.57 1.38
C VAL A 8 22.02 11.31 2.26
N GLY A 9 22.93 12.27 2.42
CA GLY A 9 24.10 12.17 3.30
C GLY A 9 25.09 11.07 2.88
N PHE A 10 25.21 10.83 1.58
CA PHE A 10 26.21 9.93 1.00
C PHE A 10 26.88 10.63 -0.18
N ASN A 11 28.19 10.46 -0.32
CA ASN A 11 28.93 11.07 -1.42
C ASN A 11 28.55 10.44 -2.78
N ARG A 12 28.78 11.19 -3.85
CA ARG A 12 28.48 10.82 -5.23
C ARG A 12 29.11 9.51 -5.63
N GLN A 13 30.36 9.28 -5.26
CA GLN A 13 31.11 8.08 -5.66
C GLN A 13 30.43 6.83 -5.13
N LEU A 14 30.08 6.82 -3.84
CA LEU A 14 29.37 5.72 -3.20
C LEU A 14 27.99 5.52 -3.82
N LEU A 15 27.23 6.60 -4.06
CA LEU A 15 25.90 6.48 -4.67
C LEU A 15 25.97 5.83 -6.07
N LEU A 16 26.95 6.23 -6.89
CA LEU A 16 27.17 5.66 -8.22
C LEU A 16 27.62 4.19 -8.15
N GLU A 17 28.51 3.85 -7.23
CA GLU A 17 28.99 2.48 -7.03
C GLU A 17 27.85 1.54 -6.59
N ILE A 18 27.07 1.96 -5.59
CA ILE A 18 25.93 1.19 -5.11
C ILE A 18 24.86 1.08 -6.19
N ALA A 19 24.59 2.13 -6.96
CA ALA A 19 23.65 2.07 -8.07
C ALA A 19 24.11 1.13 -9.20
N GLY A 20 25.42 1.07 -9.47
CA GLY A 20 26.01 0.15 -10.44
C GLY A 20 25.92 -1.33 -10.02
N THR A 21 25.84 -1.59 -8.72
CA THR A 21 25.83 -2.94 -8.14
C THR A 21 24.60 -3.24 -7.30
N ALA A 22 23.52 -2.46 -7.43
CA ALA A 22 22.36 -2.45 -6.53
C ALA A 22 21.75 -3.84 -6.32
N GLY A 23 21.72 -4.67 -7.38
CA GLY A 23 21.22 -6.05 -7.32
C GLY A 23 21.93 -6.92 -6.27
N ARG A 24 23.22 -6.69 -6.01
CA ARG A 24 24.00 -7.41 -4.98
C ARG A 24 23.54 -7.12 -3.56
N PHE A 25 22.78 -6.05 -3.35
CA PHE A 25 22.26 -5.62 -2.05
C PHE A 25 20.78 -5.99 -1.85
N TYR A 26 20.22 -6.85 -2.68
CA TYR A 26 18.94 -7.50 -2.42
C TYR A 26 19.14 -8.93 -1.92
N ARG A 27 18.32 -9.34 -0.96
CA ARG A 27 18.24 -10.72 -0.46
C ARG A 27 16.77 -11.16 -0.51
N PRO A 28 16.29 -11.59 -1.70
CA PRO A 28 14.90 -12.00 -1.84
C PRO A 28 14.57 -13.19 -0.95
N PHE A 29 13.37 -13.19 -0.37
CA PHE A 29 12.86 -14.34 0.38
C PHE A 29 11.36 -14.53 0.15
N LEU A 30 10.89 -15.76 0.36
CA LEU A 30 9.47 -16.07 0.30
C LEU A 30 8.84 -15.88 1.69
N LYS A 31 8.01 -14.85 1.83
CA LYS A 31 7.16 -14.68 3.02
C LYS A 31 5.96 -15.60 2.88
N LYS A 32 5.79 -16.51 3.84
CA LYS A 32 4.60 -17.38 3.95
C LYS A 32 3.55 -16.74 4.85
N PRO A 33 2.42 -16.31 4.28
CA PRO A 33 1.13 -16.71 4.85
C PRO A 33 0.13 -17.05 3.73
N SER A 34 -0.54 -18.21 3.83
CA SER A 34 -1.51 -18.84 2.88
C SER A 34 -1.13 -18.91 1.38
N LYS A 35 -0.37 -17.97 0.82
CA LYS A 35 0.25 -17.96 -0.51
C LYS A 35 1.69 -17.42 -0.39
N SER A 36 2.65 -18.11 -1.00
CA SER A 36 4.05 -17.67 -1.05
C SER A 36 4.17 -16.34 -1.79
N ARG A 37 4.75 -15.34 -1.13
CA ARG A 37 4.96 -14.00 -1.66
C ARG A 37 6.44 -13.67 -1.62
N ARG A 38 7.05 -13.42 -2.78
CA ARG A 38 8.44 -12.94 -2.88
C ARG A 38 8.52 -11.52 -2.29
N ILE A 39 9.51 -11.31 -1.43
CA ILE A 39 9.87 -10.02 -0.84
C ILE A 39 11.30 -9.73 -1.28
N ASP A 40 11.50 -8.64 -2.01
CA ASP A 40 12.79 -8.19 -2.51
C ASP A 40 13.43 -7.29 -1.46
N ASN A 41 13.92 -7.90 -0.39
CA ASN A 41 14.42 -7.18 0.76
C ASN A 41 15.78 -6.53 0.46
N PRO A 42 15.89 -5.19 0.46
CA PRO A 42 17.18 -4.52 0.40
C PRO A 42 17.92 -4.72 1.73
N VAL A 43 19.25 -4.80 1.69
CA VAL A 43 20.10 -5.00 2.86
C VAL A 43 21.23 -3.99 2.92
N ARG A 44 21.80 -3.83 4.13
CA ARG A 44 22.98 -3.01 4.40
C ARG A 44 22.79 -1.57 3.88
N ILE A 45 23.84 -1.03 3.27
CA ILE A 45 23.94 0.34 2.77
C ILE A 45 22.82 0.72 1.79
N LEU A 46 22.36 -0.20 0.94
CA LEU A 46 21.27 0.12 0.01
C LEU A 46 19.97 0.41 0.75
N LYS A 47 19.66 -0.36 1.80
CA LYS A 47 18.47 -0.13 2.62
C LYS A 47 18.54 1.23 3.34
N GLU A 48 19.73 1.62 3.79
CA GLU A 48 19.96 2.93 4.42
C GLU A 48 19.80 4.08 3.41
N ILE A 49 20.40 3.96 2.22
CA ILE A 49 20.22 4.91 1.12
C ILE A 49 18.73 5.06 0.78
N GLN A 50 18.01 3.97 0.58
CA GLN A 50 16.58 3.99 0.29
C GLN A 50 15.75 4.58 1.44
N ALA A 51 16.10 4.31 2.70
CA ALA A 51 15.42 4.92 3.85
C ALA A 51 15.63 6.44 3.88
N ARG A 52 16.83 6.92 3.55
CA ARG A 52 17.11 8.36 3.45
C ARG A 52 16.44 9.01 2.24
N ILE A 53 16.38 8.32 1.08
CA ILE A 53 15.58 8.77 -0.06
C ILE A 53 14.12 8.91 0.35
N GLN A 54 13.55 7.90 1.02
CA GLN A 54 12.18 7.96 1.50
C GLN A 54 11.95 9.15 2.43
N LYS A 55 12.88 9.39 3.37
CA LYS A 55 12.75 10.45 4.37
C LYS A 55 12.96 11.87 3.82
N HIS A 56 13.85 12.05 2.85
CA HIS A 56 14.31 13.38 2.45
C HIS A 56 13.85 13.82 1.05
N LEU A 57 13.30 12.88 0.27
CA LEU A 57 12.81 13.15 -1.09
C LEU A 57 11.33 12.77 -1.26
N LEU A 58 10.81 11.80 -0.51
CA LEU A 58 9.49 11.23 -0.78
C LEU A 58 8.43 11.49 0.31
N SER A 59 8.80 11.62 1.58
CA SER A 59 7.83 11.70 2.69
C SER A 59 6.93 12.93 2.65
N ASP A 60 7.44 14.02 2.07
CA ASP A 60 6.78 15.33 2.10
C ASP A 60 5.90 15.55 0.86
N ILE A 61 5.86 14.58 -0.05
CA ILE A 61 5.00 14.62 -1.23
C ILE A 61 3.55 14.49 -0.77
N PRO A 62 2.69 15.50 -1.00
CA PRO A 62 1.29 15.43 -0.61
C PRO A 62 0.59 14.36 -1.44
N LEU A 63 -0.09 13.44 -0.76
CA LEU A 63 -0.89 12.40 -1.42
C LEU A 63 -2.38 12.79 -1.37
N PRO A 64 -3.11 12.73 -2.51
CA PRO A 64 -4.54 12.96 -2.54
C PRO A 64 -5.33 12.14 -1.52
N ASP A 65 -6.50 12.63 -1.12
CA ASP A 65 -7.30 12.05 -0.03
C ASP A 65 -7.89 10.67 -0.31
N HIS A 66 -8.03 10.28 -1.57
CA HIS A 66 -8.45 8.93 -1.94
C HIS A 66 -7.32 7.91 -1.74
N ILE A 67 -6.05 8.30 -1.71
CA ILE A 67 -4.92 7.40 -1.45
C ILE A 67 -4.80 7.14 0.05
N GLN A 68 -5.27 6.00 0.54
CA GLN A 68 -5.29 5.67 1.96
C GLN A 68 -4.13 4.78 2.41
N GLY A 69 -3.49 4.05 1.49
CA GLY A 69 -2.41 3.12 1.80
C GLY A 69 -1.03 3.79 1.78
N GLY A 70 -0.22 3.56 2.81
CA GLY A 70 1.17 4.06 2.85
C GLY A 70 1.32 5.57 3.04
N ALA A 71 0.24 6.25 3.41
CA ALA A 71 0.22 7.68 3.68
C ALA A 71 0.19 7.97 5.20
N PRO A 72 0.85 9.05 5.67
CA PRO A 72 0.83 9.44 7.08
C PRO A 72 -0.60 9.62 7.60
N SER A 73 -0.85 9.21 8.85
CA SER A 73 -2.16 9.34 9.53
C SER A 73 -3.34 8.63 8.84
N ARG A 74 -3.11 7.85 7.79
CA ARG A 74 -4.10 7.01 7.11
C ARG A 74 -3.88 5.54 7.49
N SER A 75 -4.97 4.78 7.59
CA SER A 75 -4.96 3.40 8.06
C SER A 75 -6.07 2.59 7.39
N PRO A 76 -6.06 1.25 7.53
CA PRO A 76 -7.21 0.43 7.10
C PRO A 76 -8.54 0.93 7.69
N VAL A 77 -8.50 1.47 8.92
CA VAL A 77 -9.68 2.00 9.63
C VAL A 77 -10.18 3.28 8.95
N THR A 78 -9.32 4.25 8.69
CA THR A 78 -9.71 5.50 8.03
C THR A 78 -10.20 5.23 6.61
N ASN A 79 -9.58 4.26 5.93
CA ASN A 79 -10.01 3.80 4.62
C ASN A 79 -11.43 3.25 4.64
N ALA A 80 -11.69 2.25 5.49
CA ALA A 80 -13.02 1.65 5.61
C ALA A 80 -14.09 2.66 6.02
N ASN A 81 -13.73 3.67 6.84
CA ASN A 81 -14.67 4.70 7.29
C ASN A 81 -15.25 5.53 6.14
N LYS A 82 -14.51 5.70 5.04
CA LYS A 82 -14.96 6.46 3.85
C LYS A 82 -16.10 5.79 3.09
N HIS A 83 -16.41 4.53 3.38
CA HIS A 83 -17.39 3.71 2.68
C HIS A 83 -18.47 3.15 3.62
N VAL A 84 -18.65 3.77 4.78
CA VAL A 84 -19.68 3.34 5.74
C VAL A 84 -21.06 3.80 5.29
N ARG A 85 -22.10 2.97 5.54
CA ARG A 85 -23.52 3.26 5.21
C ARG A 85 -23.80 3.44 3.73
N THR A 86 -22.99 2.84 2.88
CA THR A 86 -23.24 2.83 1.43
C THR A 86 -24.05 1.62 1.03
N PRO A 87 -24.89 1.69 -0.03
CA PRO A 87 -25.72 0.56 -0.45
C PRO A 87 -24.92 -0.55 -1.13
N VAL A 88 -23.93 -0.19 -1.95
CA VAL A 88 -23.06 -1.13 -2.67
C VAL A 88 -21.61 -0.75 -2.46
N VAL A 89 -20.76 -1.75 -2.24
CA VAL A 89 -19.30 -1.62 -2.20
C VAL A 89 -18.68 -2.59 -3.19
N VAL A 90 -17.78 -2.08 -4.03
CA VAL A 90 -16.97 -2.87 -4.95
C VAL A 90 -15.50 -2.76 -4.55
N THR A 91 -14.81 -3.89 -4.47
CA THR A 91 -13.36 -3.92 -4.22
C THR A 91 -12.64 -4.59 -5.38
N LEU A 92 -11.62 -3.92 -5.92
CA LEU A 92 -10.71 -4.43 -6.94
C LEU A 92 -9.29 -4.53 -6.35
N ASP A 93 -8.46 -5.40 -6.92
CA ASP A 93 -7.06 -5.57 -6.51
C ASP A 93 -6.17 -5.50 -7.76
N ILE A 94 -5.10 -4.69 -7.71
CA ILE A 94 -4.11 -4.63 -8.79
C ILE A 94 -3.22 -5.88 -8.70
N ARG A 95 -3.29 -6.71 -9.75
CA ARG A 95 -2.53 -7.96 -9.84
C ARG A 95 -1.03 -7.65 -9.84
N LYS A 96 -0.31 -8.17 -8.85
CA LYS A 96 1.16 -8.04 -8.73
C LYS A 96 1.61 -6.57 -8.84
N CYS A 97 0.92 -5.66 -8.15
CA CYS A 97 1.16 -4.21 -8.21
C CYS A 97 2.65 -3.82 -8.25
N PHE A 98 3.46 -4.19 -7.26
CA PHE A 98 4.89 -3.86 -7.21
C PHE A 98 5.68 -4.42 -8.43
N PRO A 99 5.64 -5.74 -8.74
CA PRO A 99 6.26 -6.26 -9.96
C PRO A 99 5.75 -5.67 -11.28
N SER A 100 4.54 -5.11 -11.31
CA SER A 100 3.98 -4.46 -12.51
C SER A 100 4.46 -3.02 -12.70
N ILE A 101 5.09 -2.42 -11.69
CA ILE A 101 5.69 -1.09 -11.82
C ILE A 101 7.13 -1.25 -12.30
N THR A 102 7.39 -0.88 -13.55
CA THR A 102 8.69 -1.02 -14.22
C THR A 102 9.67 0.08 -13.81
N ASN A 103 10.94 -0.13 -14.11
CA ASN A 103 11.97 0.92 -14.01
C ASN A 103 11.68 2.14 -14.90
N GLU A 104 10.96 1.98 -16.01
CA GLU A 104 10.50 3.09 -16.86
C GLU A 104 9.49 3.98 -16.13
N HIS A 105 8.49 3.38 -15.46
CA HIS A 105 7.57 4.14 -14.61
C HIS A 105 8.32 4.89 -13.51
N ILE A 106 9.27 4.22 -12.84
CA ILE A 106 10.06 4.87 -11.78
C ILE A 106 10.95 5.99 -12.33
N PHE A 107 11.53 5.83 -13.52
CA PHE A 107 12.28 6.88 -14.16
C PHE A 107 11.40 8.08 -14.53
N HIS A 108 10.19 7.84 -15.04
CA HIS A 108 9.18 8.88 -15.29
C HIS A 108 8.81 9.63 -14.00
N VAL A 109 8.59 8.93 -12.89
CA VAL A 109 8.34 9.58 -11.58
C VAL A 109 9.47 10.54 -11.23
N TRP A 110 10.71 10.07 -11.27
CA TRP A 110 11.83 10.94 -10.89
C TRP A 110 12.02 12.09 -11.87
N ARG A 111 11.97 11.83 -13.18
CA ARG A 111 12.26 12.81 -14.22
C ARG A 111 11.14 13.85 -14.36
N ASP A 112 9.90 13.39 -14.53
CA ASP A 112 8.81 14.22 -15.03
C ASP A 112 7.87 14.69 -13.92
N ILE A 113 7.70 13.90 -12.85
CA ILE A 113 6.82 14.25 -11.73
C ILE A 113 7.59 15.00 -10.64
N LEU A 114 8.80 14.53 -10.32
CA LEU A 114 9.66 15.10 -9.28
C LEU A 114 10.78 15.99 -9.83
N ASP A 115 10.72 16.30 -11.13
CA ASP A 115 11.58 17.27 -11.83
C ASP A 115 13.10 17.05 -11.61
N CYS A 116 13.51 15.79 -11.47
CA CYS A 116 14.93 15.46 -11.36
C CYS A 116 15.58 15.47 -12.74
N SER A 117 16.81 16.00 -12.81
CA SER A 117 17.57 15.93 -14.06
C SER A 117 17.76 14.46 -14.53
N PRO A 118 17.87 14.21 -15.84
CA PRO A 118 17.93 12.83 -16.37
C PRO A 118 19.03 11.97 -15.74
N ALA A 119 20.17 12.55 -15.35
CA ALA A 119 21.24 11.83 -14.67
C ALA A 119 20.85 11.39 -13.25
N ILE A 120 20.19 12.28 -12.50
CA ILE A 120 19.72 11.99 -11.13
C ILE A 120 18.55 11.00 -11.17
N ALA A 121 17.61 11.17 -12.10
CA ALA A 121 16.51 10.24 -12.27
C ALA A 121 17.01 8.82 -12.57
N ARG A 122 18.00 8.64 -13.46
CA ARG A 122 18.62 7.31 -13.72
C ARG A 122 19.28 6.73 -12.47
N LEU A 123 20.00 7.55 -11.71
CA LEU A 123 20.65 7.13 -10.47
C LEU A 123 19.61 6.64 -9.45
N LEU A 124 18.59 7.44 -9.19
CA LEU A 124 17.52 7.10 -8.25
C LEU A 124 16.74 5.87 -8.70
N THR A 125 16.40 5.75 -9.99
CA THR A 125 15.77 4.54 -10.54
C THR A 125 16.61 3.29 -10.27
N LYS A 126 17.93 3.32 -10.50
CA LYS A 126 18.82 2.18 -10.20
C LYS A 126 18.86 1.84 -8.71
N LEU A 127 18.81 2.85 -7.85
CA LEU A 127 18.80 2.66 -6.40
C LEU A 127 17.45 2.15 -5.87
N THR A 128 16.34 2.44 -6.54
CA THR A 128 14.99 2.13 -6.04
C THR A 128 14.27 1.03 -6.83
N THR A 129 14.94 0.37 -7.78
CA THR A 129 14.40 -0.76 -8.53
C THR A 129 15.29 -2.00 -8.40
N PHE A 130 14.72 -3.15 -8.69
CA PHE A 130 15.41 -4.44 -8.68
C PHE A 130 14.82 -5.34 -9.76
N GLU A 131 15.65 -6.04 -10.54
CA GLU A 131 15.19 -6.92 -11.63
C GLU A 131 14.14 -6.25 -12.56
N GLY A 132 14.35 -4.97 -12.89
CA GLY A 132 13.49 -4.21 -13.82
C GLY A 132 12.15 -3.73 -13.24
N HIS A 133 11.88 -3.95 -11.95
CA HIS A 133 10.61 -3.57 -11.31
C HIS A 133 10.82 -2.92 -9.94
N LEU A 134 9.74 -2.39 -9.38
CA LEU A 134 9.71 -1.83 -8.04
C LEU A 134 9.75 -2.96 -7.00
N PRO A 135 10.80 -3.07 -6.17
CA PRO A 135 11.00 -4.18 -5.24
C PRO A 135 9.90 -4.21 -4.17
N GLN A 136 9.41 -5.40 -3.85
CA GLN A 136 8.45 -5.52 -2.78
C GLN A 136 9.14 -5.56 -1.41
N GLY A 137 8.97 -4.51 -0.60
CA GLY A 137 9.50 -4.43 0.78
C GLY A 137 10.67 -3.46 0.97
N ALA A 138 11.07 -2.72 -0.07
CA ALA A 138 12.01 -1.61 0.09
C ALA A 138 11.34 -0.38 0.72
N PRO A 139 12.09 0.46 1.47
CA PRO A 139 11.55 1.64 2.14
C PRO A 139 10.80 2.62 1.25
N THR A 140 11.25 2.79 -0.01
CA THR A 140 10.70 3.74 -0.97
C THR A 140 9.49 3.22 -1.75
N SER A 141 9.28 1.90 -1.78
CA SER A 141 8.40 1.28 -2.77
C SER A 141 6.95 1.69 -2.63
N THR A 142 6.42 1.80 -1.41
CA THR A 142 5.00 2.15 -1.26
C THR A 142 4.71 3.56 -1.74
N THR A 143 5.58 4.52 -1.44
CA THR A 143 5.42 5.91 -1.88
C THR A 143 5.56 6.02 -3.39
N LEU A 144 6.58 5.39 -3.97
CA LEU A 144 6.76 5.36 -5.42
C LEU A 144 5.58 4.69 -6.13
N ALA A 145 5.05 3.60 -5.60
CA ALA A 145 3.86 2.96 -6.15
C ALA A 145 2.63 3.88 -6.11
N ASN A 146 2.47 4.64 -5.02
CA ASN A 146 1.39 5.61 -4.92
C ASN A 146 1.52 6.73 -5.96
N ILE A 147 2.73 7.23 -6.21
CA ILE A 147 2.96 8.29 -7.20
C ILE A 147 2.69 7.77 -8.61
N VAL A 148 3.17 6.57 -8.96
CA VAL A 148 2.91 5.96 -10.28
C VAL A 148 1.40 5.78 -10.52
N LEU A 149 0.66 5.32 -9.51
CA LEU A 149 -0.77 5.06 -9.65
C LEU A 149 -1.64 6.33 -9.57
N ALA A 150 -1.08 7.47 -9.14
CA ALA A 150 -1.85 8.70 -8.96
C ALA A 150 -2.46 9.22 -10.26
N GLU A 151 -1.80 9.02 -11.41
CA GLU A 151 -2.34 9.40 -12.72
C GLU A 151 -3.61 8.59 -13.06
N SER A 152 -3.55 7.26 -12.91
CA SER A 152 -4.73 6.40 -13.08
C SER A 152 -5.81 6.74 -12.06
N ASP A 153 -5.42 7.03 -10.82
CA ASP A 153 -6.38 7.39 -9.77
C ASP A 153 -7.12 8.68 -10.10
N GLN A 154 -6.47 9.67 -10.73
CA GLN A 154 -7.12 10.91 -11.14
C GLN A 154 -8.24 10.64 -12.15
N GLU A 155 -7.96 9.86 -13.19
CA GLU A 155 -8.97 9.46 -14.20
C GLU A 155 -10.12 8.67 -13.55
N ILE A 156 -9.80 7.77 -12.61
CA ILE A 156 -10.80 7.01 -11.85
C ILE A 156 -11.66 7.91 -10.95
N ASN A 157 -11.07 8.88 -10.25
CA ASN A 157 -11.83 9.81 -9.40
C ASN A 157 -12.79 10.64 -10.22
N LEU A 158 -12.37 11.15 -11.38
CA LEU A 158 -13.23 11.93 -12.26
C LEU A 158 -14.43 11.13 -12.73
N LEU A 159 -14.23 9.87 -13.12
CA LEU A 159 -15.31 8.95 -13.45
C LEU A 159 -16.25 8.73 -12.26
N CYS A 160 -15.71 8.51 -11.06
CA CYS A 160 -16.53 8.26 -9.88
C CYS A 160 -17.34 9.49 -9.44
N ALA A 161 -16.81 10.70 -9.63
CA ALA A 161 -17.47 11.94 -9.27
C ALA A 161 -18.76 12.18 -10.07
N GLN A 162 -18.83 11.71 -11.32
CA GLN A 162 -20.01 11.84 -12.18
C GLN A 162 -21.24 11.09 -11.64
N ASP A 163 -21.00 9.96 -10.96
CA ASP A 163 -22.03 9.03 -10.49
C ASP A 163 -22.20 9.05 -8.96
N ASN A 164 -21.63 10.05 -8.26
CA ASN A 164 -21.62 10.15 -6.80
C ASN A 164 -21.05 8.87 -6.12
N ILE A 165 -19.98 8.32 -6.68
CA ILE A 165 -19.29 7.13 -6.17
C ILE A 165 -18.07 7.60 -5.36
N SER A 166 -17.96 7.15 -4.11
CA SER A 166 -16.76 7.35 -3.32
C SER A 166 -15.67 6.35 -3.72
N TYR A 167 -14.47 6.86 -4.01
CA TYR A 167 -13.31 6.04 -4.36
C TYR A 167 -12.18 6.21 -3.35
N THR A 168 -11.53 5.10 -3.01
CA THR A 168 -10.25 5.08 -2.30
C THR A 168 -9.33 3.99 -2.82
N ARG A 169 -8.01 4.17 -2.63
CA ARG A 169 -6.99 3.16 -2.91
C ARG A 169 -6.10 2.94 -1.69
N PHE A 170 -5.99 1.69 -1.26
CA PHE A 170 -5.08 1.24 -0.22
C PHE A 170 -3.97 0.40 -0.84
N VAL A 171 -2.92 1.06 -1.33
CA VAL A 171 -1.82 0.44 -2.11
C VAL A 171 -2.39 -0.24 -3.37
N ASP A 172 -2.58 -1.55 -3.36
CA ASP A 172 -3.09 -2.36 -4.47
C ASP A 172 -4.61 -2.61 -4.40
N ASP A 173 -5.24 -2.37 -3.25
CA ASP A 173 -6.69 -2.54 -3.05
C ASP A 173 -7.43 -1.24 -3.43
N LEU A 174 -8.31 -1.29 -4.43
CA LEU A 174 -9.19 -0.19 -4.83
C LEU A 174 -10.59 -0.45 -4.28
N VAL A 175 -11.23 0.58 -3.74
CA VAL A 175 -12.57 0.49 -3.12
C VAL A 175 -13.47 1.56 -3.70
N PHE A 176 -14.64 1.14 -4.15
CA PHE A 176 -15.68 2.00 -4.70
C PHE A 176 -16.95 1.78 -3.90
N SER A 177 -17.67 2.84 -3.59
CA SER A 177 -18.95 2.71 -2.88
C SER A 177 -19.94 3.77 -3.29
N GLY A 178 -21.19 3.38 -3.44
CA GLY A 178 -22.26 4.21 -3.98
C GLY A 178 -23.36 3.32 -4.55
N GLU A 179 -24.51 3.89 -4.90
CA GLU A 179 -25.63 3.13 -5.46
C GLU A 179 -25.27 2.44 -6.78
N THR A 180 -24.56 3.17 -7.64
CA THR A 180 -24.14 2.75 -8.96
C THR A 180 -22.71 2.20 -9.00
N ALA A 181 -22.06 1.94 -7.85
CA ALA A 181 -20.63 1.55 -7.79
C ALA A 181 -20.24 0.33 -8.65
N ARG A 182 -21.20 -0.49 -9.08
CA ARG A 182 -20.97 -1.61 -10.01
C ARG A 182 -20.71 -1.17 -11.46
N THR A 183 -21.24 -0.03 -11.90
CA THR A 183 -21.19 0.43 -13.30
C THR A 183 -19.76 0.77 -13.74
N ILE A 184 -18.96 1.32 -12.83
CA ILE A 184 -17.60 1.79 -13.11
C ILE A 184 -16.57 0.68 -13.33
N ILE A 185 -16.88 -0.58 -12.99
CA ILE A 185 -15.92 -1.70 -13.01
C ILE A 185 -15.21 -1.81 -14.37
N ASN A 186 -15.97 -1.81 -15.46
CA ASN A 186 -15.41 -1.98 -16.80
C ASN A 186 -14.55 -0.79 -17.23
N ALA A 187 -14.95 0.42 -16.87
CA ALA A 187 -14.18 1.63 -17.17
C ALA A 187 -12.88 1.66 -16.37
N VAL A 188 -12.92 1.37 -15.07
CA VAL A 188 -11.70 1.27 -14.22
C VAL A 188 -10.74 0.19 -14.74
N VAL A 189 -11.24 -0.97 -15.14
CA VAL A 189 -10.40 -2.02 -15.75
C VAL A 189 -9.72 -1.52 -17.03
N LYS A 190 -10.43 -0.74 -17.86
CA LYS A 190 -9.85 -0.13 -19.08
C LYS A 190 -8.79 0.91 -18.74
N ILE A 191 -9.04 1.80 -17.78
CA ILE A 191 -8.08 2.82 -17.32
C ILE A 191 -6.79 2.13 -16.82
N LEU A 192 -6.92 1.17 -15.91
CA LEU A 192 -5.76 0.43 -15.39
C LEU A 192 -5.00 -0.29 -16.51
N LYS A 193 -5.71 -0.90 -17.47
CA LYS A 193 -5.09 -1.58 -18.62
C LYS A 193 -4.31 -0.62 -19.52
N LYS A 194 -4.85 0.58 -19.76
CA LYS A 194 -4.18 1.65 -20.54
C LYS A 194 -2.87 2.06 -19.87
N SER A 195 -2.85 2.14 -18.54
CA SER A 195 -1.64 2.43 -17.74
C SER A 195 -0.75 1.20 -17.49
N GLY A 196 -0.96 0.08 -18.19
CA GLY A 196 -0.11 -1.12 -18.07
C GLY A 196 -0.40 -2.04 -16.87
N PHE A 197 -1.46 -1.78 -16.11
CA PHE A 197 -1.88 -2.57 -14.96
C PHE A 197 -3.00 -3.56 -15.28
N ARG A 198 -3.17 -4.58 -14.44
CA ARG A 198 -4.23 -5.59 -14.59
C ARG A 198 -4.94 -5.80 -13.26
N VAL A 199 -6.25 -6.01 -13.31
CA VAL A 199 -7.04 -6.38 -12.13
C VAL A 199 -6.93 -7.88 -11.86
N ALA A 200 -6.80 -8.25 -10.59
CA ALA A 200 -6.92 -9.62 -10.13
C ALA A 200 -8.41 -10.00 -10.00
N HIS A 201 -9.06 -10.36 -11.11
CA HIS A 201 -10.50 -10.66 -11.15
C HIS A 201 -10.95 -11.69 -10.08
N ALA A 202 -10.13 -12.69 -9.76
CA ALA A 202 -10.43 -13.67 -8.72
C ALA A 202 -10.52 -13.09 -7.29
N LYS A 203 -10.04 -11.86 -7.07
CA LYS A 203 -10.15 -11.12 -5.80
C LYS A 203 -11.21 -10.02 -5.84
N MET A 204 -11.80 -9.75 -7.00
CA MET A 204 -12.88 -8.77 -7.15
C MET A 204 -14.06 -9.18 -6.28
N ARG A 205 -14.68 -8.22 -5.60
CA ARG A 205 -15.90 -8.43 -4.84
C ARG A 205 -16.88 -7.31 -5.10
N ILE A 206 -18.14 -7.68 -5.23
CA ILE A 206 -19.28 -6.77 -5.28
C ILE A 206 -20.15 -7.15 -4.08
N MET A 207 -20.42 -6.18 -3.23
CA MET A 207 -21.14 -6.39 -1.98
C MET A 207 -22.34 -5.45 -1.96
N GLY A 208 -23.55 -5.98 -2.12
CA GLY A 208 -24.80 -5.23 -2.07
C GLY A 208 -25.27 -4.95 -0.64
N GLY A 209 -26.46 -4.36 -0.48
CA GLY A 209 -26.94 -3.89 0.83
C GLY A 209 -27.11 -4.99 1.89
N CYS A 210 -27.40 -6.23 1.45
CA CYS A 210 -27.53 -7.40 2.31
C CYS A 210 -26.20 -8.10 2.59
N ASP A 211 -25.15 -7.79 1.83
CA ASP A 211 -23.84 -8.43 1.96
C ASP A 211 -23.01 -7.78 3.06
N ARG A 212 -22.06 -8.52 3.63
CA ARG A 212 -21.07 -7.97 4.56
C ARG A 212 -20.06 -7.11 3.78
N HIS A 213 -20.08 -5.81 4.00
CA HIS A 213 -19.12 -4.86 3.41
C HIS A 213 -17.80 -4.97 4.14
N GLN A 214 -16.82 -5.65 3.54
CA GLN A 214 -15.52 -5.85 4.14
C GLN A 214 -14.41 -5.18 3.33
N ILE A 215 -13.82 -4.13 3.90
CA ILE A 215 -12.79 -3.29 3.27
C ILE A 215 -11.51 -3.39 4.09
N THR A 216 -10.39 -3.78 3.46
CA THR A 216 -9.08 -3.91 4.13
C THR A 216 -9.11 -4.72 5.45
N GLY A 217 -10.02 -5.72 5.53
CA GLY A 217 -10.19 -6.56 6.71
C GLY A 217 -11.06 -5.98 7.84
N ILE A 218 -11.80 -4.89 7.57
CA ILE A 218 -12.73 -4.22 8.47
C ILE A 218 -14.13 -4.27 7.88
N VAL A 219 -15.15 -4.49 8.71
CA VAL A 219 -16.56 -4.45 8.32
C VAL A 219 -17.04 -3.01 8.35
N ALA A 220 -17.73 -2.55 7.30
CA ALA A 220 -18.11 -1.15 7.10
C ALA A 220 -19.63 -0.92 6.88
N ASN A 221 -20.49 -1.93 6.97
CA ASN A 221 -21.92 -1.80 6.63
C ASN A 221 -22.63 -0.56 7.24
N ARG A 222 -22.76 -0.49 8.58
CA ARG A 222 -23.43 0.63 9.28
C ARG A 222 -22.49 1.43 10.18
N LYS A 223 -21.50 0.74 10.73
CA LYS A 223 -20.42 1.22 11.58
C LYS A 223 -19.22 0.32 11.40
N LEU A 224 -18.05 0.82 11.73
CA LEU A 224 -16.83 0.04 11.69
C LEU A 224 -16.89 -1.15 12.65
N GLY A 225 -16.38 -2.29 12.19
CA GLY A 225 -16.40 -3.54 12.93
C GLY A 225 -15.29 -4.48 12.51
N LEU A 226 -15.06 -5.51 13.33
CA LEU A 226 -14.16 -6.60 12.96
C LEU A 226 -14.97 -7.83 12.58
N PRO A 227 -14.54 -8.60 11.57
CA PRO A 227 -15.13 -9.89 11.27
C PRO A 227 -15.13 -10.81 12.50
N ARG A 228 -16.18 -11.62 12.65
CA ARG A 228 -16.38 -12.52 13.81
C ARG A 228 -15.19 -13.48 13.97
N GLU A 229 -14.65 -13.96 12.87
CA GLU A 229 -13.51 -14.88 12.80
C GLU A 229 -12.24 -14.20 13.34
N LYS A 230 -12.03 -12.92 13.00
CA LYS A 230 -10.89 -12.13 13.51
C LYS A 230 -11.02 -11.88 15.01
N ARG A 231 -12.23 -11.56 15.50
CA ARG A 231 -12.50 -11.43 16.95
C ARG A 231 -12.29 -12.74 17.69
N ALA A 232 -12.77 -13.86 17.15
CA ALA A 232 -12.60 -15.18 17.74
C ALA A 232 -11.11 -15.56 17.85
N LYS A 233 -10.30 -15.31 16.81
CA LYS A 233 -8.85 -15.53 16.85
C LYS A 233 -8.14 -14.70 17.92
N ILE A 234 -8.57 -13.44 18.12
CA ILE A 234 -8.01 -12.58 19.19
C ILE A 234 -8.35 -13.16 20.57
N ARG A 235 -9.61 -13.55 20.80
CA ARG A 235 -10.03 -14.17 22.06
C ARG A 235 -9.28 -15.48 22.34
N ALA A 236 -9.15 -16.34 21.34
CA ALA A 236 -8.40 -17.59 21.46
C ALA A 236 -6.93 -17.33 21.82
N ALA A 237 -6.28 -16.35 21.17
CA ALA A 237 -4.91 -15.97 21.50
C ALA A 237 -4.77 -15.45 22.94
N ILE A 238 -5.73 -14.64 23.42
CA ILE A 238 -5.76 -14.17 24.82
C ILE A 238 -5.93 -15.35 25.78
N HIS A 239 -6.81 -16.30 25.47
CA HIS A 239 -7.01 -17.50 26.30
C HIS A 239 -5.73 -18.34 26.40
N GLN A 240 -5.01 -18.50 25.28
CA GLN A 240 -3.75 -19.25 25.22
C GLN A 240 -2.65 -18.64 26.08
N LEU A 241 -2.64 -17.32 26.32
CA LEU A 241 -1.65 -16.67 27.18
C LEU A 241 -1.58 -17.27 28.58
N LYS A 242 -2.72 -17.75 29.10
CA LYS A 242 -2.81 -18.34 30.45
C LYS A 242 -1.96 -19.61 30.61
N PHE A 243 -1.61 -20.26 29.51
CA PHE A 243 -0.93 -21.56 29.49
C PHE A 243 0.52 -21.47 29.01
N LEU A 244 1.02 -20.27 28.69
CA LEU A 244 2.38 -20.06 28.22
C LEU A 244 3.33 -19.77 29.39
N LYS A 245 4.50 -20.44 29.40
CA LYS A 245 5.55 -20.24 30.41
C LYS A 245 6.28 -18.90 30.28
N ASP A 246 6.48 -18.40 29.05
CA ASP A 246 7.05 -17.08 28.77
C ASP A 246 6.29 -16.36 27.65
N PRO A 247 5.22 -15.61 27.97
CA PRO A 247 4.34 -15.00 26.96
C PRO A 247 4.82 -13.63 26.44
N ARG A 248 6.07 -13.21 26.64
CA ARG A 248 6.51 -11.83 26.32
C ARG A 248 6.24 -11.42 24.86
N LYS A 249 6.56 -12.29 23.90
CA LYS A 249 6.36 -12.02 22.46
C LYS A 249 4.87 -11.98 22.09
N GLU A 250 4.10 -12.92 22.62
CA GLU A 250 2.67 -13.07 22.40
C GLU A 250 1.91 -11.90 23.01
N LEU A 251 2.33 -11.41 24.16
CA LEU A 251 1.76 -10.24 24.83
C LEU A 251 1.93 -8.98 23.99
N ILE A 252 3.10 -8.74 23.40
CA ILE A 252 3.35 -7.62 22.48
C ILE A 252 2.42 -7.72 21.26
N SER A 253 2.33 -8.91 20.66
CA SER A 253 1.45 -9.19 19.52
C SER A 253 -0.03 -8.95 19.84
N ILE A 254 -0.50 -9.41 21.00
CA ILE A 254 -1.88 -9.27 21.46
C ILE A 254 -2.19 -7.81 21.80
N LYS A 255 -1.28 -7.08 22.48
CA LYS A 255 -1.42 -5.64 22.73
C LYS A 255 -1.63 -4.87 21.41
N GLY A 256 -0.86 -5.19 20.37
CA GLY A 256 -1.04 -4.60 19.04
C GLY A 256 -2.42 -4.90 18.44
N ARG A 257 -2.90 -6.16 18.55
CA ARG A 257 -4.24 -6.55 18.09
C ARG A 257 -5.35 -5.82 18.86
N ILE A 258 -5.22 -5.66 20.17
CA ILE A 258 -6.17 -4.92 21.01
C ILE A 258 -6.17 -3.44 20.64
N GLY A 259 -5.00 -2.83 20.43
CA GLY A 259 -4.88 -1.45 19.94
C GLY A 259 -5.64 -1.25 18.62
N PHE A 260 -5.49 -2.17 17.67
CA PHE A 260 -6.25 -2.15 16.42
C PHE A 260 -7.77 -2.31 16.64
N VAL A 261 -8.21 -3.18 17.56
CA VAL A 261 -9.63 -3.32 17.91
C VAL A 261 -10.19 -2.00 18.44
N ARG A 262 -9.44 -1.31 19.29
CA ARG A 262 -9.83 0.01 19.86
C ARG A 262 -10.02 1.05 18.77
N GLN A 263 -9.13 1.07 17.77
CA GLN A 263 -9.27 1.97 16.61
C GLN A 263 -10.53 1.67 15.79
N VAL A 264 -10.86 0.38 15.59
CA VAL A 264 -12.04 -0.03 14.81
C VAL A 264 -13.35 0.21 15.55
N ASN A 265 -13.37 0.03 16.88
CA ASN A 265 -14.58 0.20 17.66
C ASN A 265 -14.26 0.72 19.07
N PRO A 266 -14.19 2.07 19.24
CA PRO A 266 -13.76 2.69 20.50
C PRO A 266 -14.59 2.29 21.72
N ARG A 267 -15.88 1.94 21.52
CA ARG A 267 -16.81 1.56 22.59
C ARG A 267 -16.74 0.09 23.04
N SER A 268 -15.94 -0.77 22.37
CA SER A 268 -15.91 -2.23 22.67
C SER A 268 -14.81 -2.68 23.62
N ALA A 269 -13.98 -1.76 24.12
CA ALA A 269 -12.75 -2.11 24.85
C ALA A 269 -12.92 -2.25 26.37
N GLY A 270 -14.17 -2.18 26.87
CA GLY A 270 -14.51 -2.23 28.29
C GLY A 270 -15.50 -3.32 28.68
N SER A 271 -15.69 -4.35 27.85
CA SER A 271 -16.56 -5.51 28.14
C SER A 271 -15.86 -6.82 27.83
#